data_AF-A0AAF0U3Z9-F1
#
_entry.id   AF-A0AAF0U3Z9-F1
#
_cell.length_a   1.000
_cell.length_b   1.000
_cell.length_c   1.000
_cell.angle_alpha   90.00
_cell.angle_beta   90.00
_cell.angle_gamma   90.00
#
_symmetry.space_group_name_H-M   'P 1'
#
loop_
_entity.id
_entity.type
_entity.pdbx_description
1 polymer ?
#
loop_
_entity_poly.entity_id
_entity_poly.type
_entity_poly.pdbx_seq_one_letter_code
_entity_poly.pdbx_strand_id
1 'polypeptide(L)'
;MLNAVVRCKHGILLNLQTSWLKLNPGRRFWSCPCYGSKNYKFFRSRDKEEVDPRSSFILPRLVDKINELEQELCIRQVHIDNLRNSNLLLERRLNKRWNWCRFNRKILLCILICVVAMFINNQSVQG
;
A
#
# COMPACT_ATOMS: atom_id res chain seq x y z
N MET A 1 3.19 -41.23 10.85
CA MET A 1 4.40 -41.91 10.36
C MET A 1 5.65 -41.06 10.68
N LEU A 2 6.78 -41.74 10.92
CA LEU A 2 8.00 -41.30 11.61
C LEU A 2 8.61 -39.96 11.14
N ASN A 3 9.15 -39.20 12.10
CA ASN A 3 9.99 -38.02 11.88
C ASN A 3 11.25 -38.39 11.10
N ALA A 4 11.15 -38.48 9.77
CA ALA A 4 12.29 -38.73 8.91
C ALA A 4 13.29 -37.56 9.03
N VAL A 5 14.44 -37.84 9.64
CA VAL A 5 15.58 -36.92 9.70
C VAL A 5 16.20 -36.85 8.31
N VAL A 6 16.00 -35.75 7.59
CA VAL A 6 16.55 -35.54 6.26
C VAL A 6 17.66 -34.50 6.36
N ARG A 7 18.88 -34.86 5.94
CA ARG A 7 20.01 -33.93 5.84
C ARG A 7 20.38 -33.69 4.39
N CYS A 8 20.84 -32.49 4.07
CA CYS A 8 21.46 -32.22 2.78
C CYS A 8 22.92 -32.71 2.75
N LYS A 9 23.58 -32.65 1.59
CA LYS A 9 25.00 -33.01 1.45
C LYS A 9 25.96 -32.10 2.24
N HIS A 10 25.51 -30.92 2.68
CA HIS A 10 26.25 -30.05 3.60
C HIS A 10 26.09 -30.47 5.08
N GLY A 11 25.40 -31.57 5.38
CA GLY A 11 25.12 -32.03 6.74
C GLY A 11 23.99 -31.28 7.46
N ILE A 12 23.44 -30.22 6.84
CA ILE A 12 22.37 -29.40 7.42
C ILE A 12 21.07 -30.22 7.52
N LEU A 13 20.44 -30.20 8.69
CA LEU A 13 19.13 -30.77 8.93
C LEU A 13 18.06 -29.97 8.20
N LEU A 14 17.25 -30.63 7.40
CA LEU A 14 16.21 -30.00 6.59
C LEU A 14 14.86 -30.05 7.29
N ASN A 15 14.21 -28.89 7.34
CA ASN A 15 12.84 -28.77 7.80
C ASN A 15 11.86 -29.22 6.70
N LEU A 16 10.75 -29.80 7.12
CA LEU A 16 9.65 -30.09 6.23
C LEU A 16 8.91 -28.79 5.88
N GLN A 17 8.78 -28.52 4.60
CA GLN A 17 8.07 -27.35 4.06
C GLN A 17 6.80 -27.81 3.36
N THR A 18 5.82 -26.92 3.28
CA THR A 18 4.57 -27.12 2.55
C THR A 18 4.51 -26.13 1.39
N SER A 19 4.23 -26.61 0.19
CA SER A 19 4.00 -25.77 -0.98
C SER A 19 2.60 -25.17 -0.94
N TRP A 20 2.53 -23.87 -1.17
CA TRP A 20 1.29 -23.08 -1.26
C TRP A 20 0.98 -22.66 -2.70
N LEU A 21 1.75 -23.13 -3.67
CA LEU A 21 1.51 -22.84 -5.08
C LEU A 21 0.23 -23.53 -5.54
N LYS A 22 -0.54 -22.85 -6.39
CA LYS A 22 -1.79 -23.37 -6.98
C LYS A 22 -1.62 -24.73 -7.69
N LEU A 23 -0.45 -24.96 -8.29
CA LEU A 23 -0.12 -26.22 -8.99
C LEU A 23 0.32 -27.34 -8.05
N ASN A 24 0.75 -27.01 -6.82
CA ASN A 24 1.26 -27.96 -5.83
C ASN A 24 0.73 -27.65 -4.41
N PRO A 25 -0.59 -27.50 -4.20
CA PRO A 25 -1.11 -27.08 -2.90
C PRO A 25 -0.94 -28.21 -1.90
N GLY A 26 -0.39 -27.90 -0.72
CA GLY A 26 -0.28 -28.86 0.38
C GLY A 26 0.83 -29.91 0.22
N ARG A 27 1.52 -29.96 -0.94
CA ARG A 27 2.65 -30.88 -1.14
C ARG A 27 3.77 -30.54 -0.17
N ARG A 28 4.28 -31.57 0.51
CA ARG A 28 5.33 -31.39 1.50
C ARG A 28 6.67 -31.80 0.93
N PHE A 29 7.69 -31.00 1.14
CA PHE A 29 9.01 -31.23 0.58
C PHE A 29 10.11 -30.81 1.56
N TRP A 30 11.31 -31.32 1.32
CA TRP A 30 12.53 -30.81 1.92
C TRP A 30 13.37 -30.13 0.84
N SER A 31 13.84 -28.91 1.11
CA SER A 31 14.80 -28.20 0.28
C SER A 31 16.00 -27.75 1.11
N CYS A 32 17.17 -27.68 0.48
CA CYS A 32 18.35 -27.13 1.14
C CYS A 32 18.32 -25.60 1.16
N PRO A 33 18.78 -24.94 2.22
CA PRO A 33 18.90 -23.47 2.23
C PRO A 33 19.76 -22.91 1.09
N CYS A 34 20.72 -23.69 0.58
CA CYS A 34 21.59 -23.30 -0.54
C CYS A 34 20.97 -23.62 -1.92
N TYR A 35 19.68 -24.00 -1.97
CA TYR A 35 18.98 -24.31 -3.22
C TYR A 35 18.95 -23.08 -4.14
N GLY A 36 19.43 -23.23 -5.38
CA GLY A 36 19.54 -22.13 -6.35
C GLY A 36 20.94 -21.50 -6.47
N SER A 37 21.88 -21.87 -5.58
CA SER A 37 23.31 -21.60 -5.82
C SER A 37 23.82 -22.43 -7.01
N LYS A 38 24.86 -21.95 -7.71
CA LYS A 38 25.33 -22.46 -9.01
C LYS A 38 25.52 -23.99 -9.08
N ASN A 39 25.74 -24.67 -7.95
CA ASN A 39 26.07 -26.10 -7.92
C ASN A 39 25.16 -26.95 -7.02
N TYR A 40 24.04 -26.44 -6.50
CA TYR A 40 23.24 -27.21 -5.53
C TYR A 40 21.72 -27.13 -5.70
N LYS A 41 21.10 -28.31 -5.85
CA LYS A 41 19.67 -28.49 -6.12
C LYS A 41 19.04 -29.62 -5.30
N PHE A 42 19.39 -29.77 -4.02
CA PHE A 42 18.71 -30.78 -3.20
C PHE A 42 17.26 -30.37 -2.95
N PHE A 43 16.37 -31.14 -3.57
CA PHE A 43 14.93 -31.11 -3.39
C PHE A 43 14.46 -32.56 -3.28
N ARG A 44 13.69 -32.85 -2.24
CA ARG A 44 13.07 -34.16 -2.07
C ARG A 44 11.62 -33.96 -1.68
N SER A 45 10.71 -34.49 -2.50
CA SER A 45 9.31 -34.52 -2.12
C SER A 45 9.06 -35.58 -1.05
N ARG A 46 8.14 -35.29 -0.12
CA ARG A 46 7.67 -36.26 0.88
C ARG A 46 6.62 -37.21 0.30
N ASP A 47 6.05 -36.87 -0.86
CA ASP A 47 4.88 -37.40 -1.59
C ASP A 47 4.72 -38.94 -1.76
N LYS A 48 5.07 -39.78 -0.79
CA LYS A 48 4.50 -41.13 -0.65
C LYS A 48 3.17 -41.12 0.12
N GLU A 49 2.80 -40.01 0.76
CA GLU A 49 1.48 -39.80 1.37
C GLU A 49 0.69 -38.84 0.50
N GLU A 50 -0.51 -39.25 0.09
CA GLU A 50 -1.49 -38.36 -0.53
C GLU A 50 -1.76 -37.18 0.41
N VAL A 51 -1.86 -35.97 -0.16
CA VAL A 51 -2.39 -34.82 0.59
C VAL A 51 -3.78 -35.21 1.07
N ASP A 52 -4.09 -34.97 2.34
CA ASP A 52 -5.38 -35.38 2.86
C ASP A 52 -6.52 -34.78 2.01
N PRO A 53 -7.57 -35.55 1.67
CA PRO A 53 -8.61 -35.11 0.73
C PRO A 53 -9.30 -33.79 1.13
N ARG A 54 -9.29 -33.46 2.42
CA ARG A 54 -9.85 -32.21 2.92
C ARG A 54 -8.92 -31.04 2.60
N SER A 55 -7.62 -31.16 2.81
CA SER A 55 -6.64 -30.12 2.49
C SER A 55 -6.55 -29.86 0.99
N SER A 56 -6.62 -30.90 0.15
CA SER A 56 -6.63 -30.72 -1.31
C SER A 56 -7.83 -29.89 -1.78
N PHE A 57 -8.95 -29.93 -1.05
CA PHE A 57 -10.15 -29.12 -1.32
C PHE A 57 -10.12 -27.73 -0.68
N ILE A 58 -9.66 -27.63 0.58
CA ILE A 58 -9.70 -26.37 1.35
C ILE A 58 -8.60 -25.41 0.91
N LEU A 59 -7.38 -25.90 0.65
CA LEU A 59 -6.23 -25.06 0.37
C LEU A 59 -6.41 -24.17 -0.88
N PRO A 60 -6.88 -24.68 -2.04
CA PRO A 60 -7.11 -23.83 -3.19
C PRO A 60 -8.14 -22.72 -2.92
N ARG A 61 -9.23 -23.03 -2.20
CA ARG A 61 -10.27 -22.07 -1.85
C ARG A 61 -9.76 -20.95 -0.95
N LEU A 62 -8.88 -21.29 0.01
CA LEU A 62 -8.25 -20.30 0.87
C LEU A 62 -7.31 -19.39 0.07
N VAL A 63 -6.52 -19.94 -0.85
CA VAL A 63 -5.65 -19.17 -1.74
C VAL A 63 -6.48 -18.24 -2.63
N ASP A 64 -7.55 -18.76 -3.24
CA ASP A 64 -8.45 -17.94 -4.06
C ASP A 64 -9.09 -16.82 -3.22
N LYS A 65 -9.49 -17.10 -1.97
CA LYS A 65 -10.06 -16.07 -1.09
C LYS A 65 -9.04 -15.01 -0.67
N ILE A 66 -7.78 -15.39 -0.42
CA ILE A 66 -6.70 -14.43 -0.15
C ILE A 66 -6.52 -13.50 -1.36
N ASN A 67 -6.43 -14.05 -2.56
CA ASN A 67 -6.27 -13.26 -3.78
C ASN A 67 -7.45 -12.30 -4.02
N GLU A 68 -8.68 -12.75 -3.78
CA GLU A 68 -9.89 -11.91 -3.86
C GLU A 68 -9.80 -10.74 -2.87
N LEU A 69 -9.45 -11.03 -1.61
CA LEU A 69 -9.31 -10.01 -0.57
C LEU A 69 -8.18 -9.02 -0.87
N GLU A 70 -7.05 -9.48 -1.40
CA GLU A 70 -5.94 -8.61 -1.84
C GLU A 70 -6.37 -7.66 -2.97
N GLN A 71 -7.17 -8.15 -3.93
CA GLN A 71 -7.73 -7.32 -5.00
C GLN A 71 -8.71 -6.27 -4.45
N GLU A 72 -9.61 -6.66 -3.54
CA GLU A 72 -10.52 -5.71 -2.88
C GLU A 72 -9.76 -4.62 -2.12
N LEU A 73 -8.70 -5.00 -1.38
CA LEU A 73 -7.86 -4.05 -0.66
C LEU A 73 -7.17 -3.07 -1.61
N CYS A 74 -6.66 -3.55 -2.75
CA CYS A 74 -6.07 -2.71 -3.79
C CYS A 74 -7.08 -1.67 -4.32
N ILE A 75 -8.30 -2.11 -4.65
CA ILE A 75 -9.37 -1.22 -5.14
C ILE A 75 -9.73 -0.18 -4.08
N ARG A 76 -9.92 -0.60 -2.82
CA ARG A 76 -10.23 0.32 -1.71
C ARG A 76 -9.11 1.34 -1.50
N GLN A 77 -7.84 0.91 -1.58
CA GLN A 77 -6.70 1.80 -1.43
C GLN A 77 -6.67 2.88 -2.53
N VAL A 78 -6.88 2.49 -3.79
CA VAL A 78 -6.99 3.43 -4.92
C VAL A 78 -8.13 4.44 -4.69
N HIS A 79 -9.29 3.97 -4.20
CA HIS A 79 -10.41 4.85 -3.89
C HIS A 79 -10.07 5.88 -2.80
N ILE A 80 -9.42 5.45 -1.72
CA ILE A 80 -8.95 6.32 -0.63
C ILE A 80 -7.96 7.37 -1.15
N ASP A 81 -7.01 6.96 -1.98
CA ASP A 81 -6.00 7.87 -2.54
C ASP A 81 -6.65 8.92 -3.47
N ASN A 82 -7.66 8.52 -4.26
CA ASN A 82 -8.43 9.45 -5.09
C ASN A 82 -9.21 10.47 -4.26
N LEU A 83 -9.87 10.02 -3.18
CA LEU A 83 -10.56 10.92 -2.24
C LEU A 83 -9.58 11.89 -1.58
N ARG A 84 -8.43 11.39 -1.13
CA ARG A 84 -7.37 12.20 -0.52
C ARG A 84 -6.86 13.26 -1.48
N ASN A 85 -6.54 12.89 -2.71
CA ASN A 85 -6.10 13.82 -3.75
C ASN A 85 -7.16 14.88 -4.04
N SER A 86 -8.44 14.49 -4.11
CA SER A 86 -9.54 15.43 -4.32
C SER A 86 -9.67 16.43 -3.18
N ASN A 87 -9.59 15.97 -1.93
CA ASN A 87 -9.61 16.84 -0.75
C ASN A 87 -8.42 17.81 -0.74
N LEU A 88 -7.20 17.34 -1.06
CA LEU A 88 -6.02 18.19 -1.17
C LEU A 88 -6.19 19.29 -2.24
N LEU A 89 -6.82 18.97 -3.38
CA LEU A 89 -7.13 19.95 -4.41
C LEU A 89 -8.15 20.99 -3.93
N LEU A 90 -9.17 20.57 -3.20
CA LEU A 90 -10.16 21.48 -2.61
C LEU A 90 -9.52 22.40 -1.59
N GLU A 91 -8.70 21.89 -0.67
CA GLU A 91 -7.96 22.70 0.31
C GLU A 91 -7.07 23.74 -0.38
N ARG A 92 -6.34 23.34 -1.44
CA ARG A 92 -5.54 24.28 -2.24
C ARG A 92 -6.40 25.37 -2.88
N ARG A 93 -7.57 25.01 -3.43
CA ARG A 93 -8.51 25.98 -4.03
C ARG A 93 -9.05 26.96 -2.98
N LEU A 94 -9.46 26.45 -1.82
CA LEU A 94 -9.95 27.25 -0.71
C LEU A 94 -8.86 28.20 -0.19
N ASN A 95 -7.63 27.72 0.00
CA ASN A 95 -6.51 28.55 0.43
C ASN A 95 -6.17 29.65 -0.59
N LYS A 96 -6.17 29.34 -1.89
CA LYS A 96 -6.01 30.34 -2.95
C LYS A 96 -7.12 31.40 -2.90
N ARG A 97 -8.38 30.96 -2.80
CA ARG A 97 -9.54 31.86 -2.71
C ARG A 97 -9.45 32.75 -1.47
N TRP A 98 -9.10 32.17 -0.32
CA TRP A 98 -8.93 32.90 0.93
C TRP A 98 -7.81 33.95 0.83
N ASN A 99 -6.65 33.58 0.27
CA ASN A 99 -5.56 34.52 0.05
C ASN A 99 -5.95 35.66 -0.89
N TRP A 100 -6.70 35.36 -1.95
CA TRP A 100 -7.21 36.38 -2.88
C TRP A 100 -8.19 37.33 -2.19
N CYS A 101 -9.16 36.81 -1.44
CA CYS A 101 -10.09 37.64 -0.66
C CYS A 101 -9.36 38.51 0.37
N ARG A 102 -8.35 37.96 1.04
CA ARG A 102 -7.51 38.70 2.00
C ARG A 102 -6.73 39.82 1.31
N PHE A 103 -6.17 39.57 0.14
CA PHE A 103 -5.46 40.57 -0.66
C PHE A 103 -6.40 41.69 -1.12
N ASN A 104 -7.55 41.34 -1.70
CA ASN A 104 -8.56 42.31 -2.11
C ASN A 104 -9.06 43.18 -0.96
N ARG A 105 -9.30 42.58 0.21
CA ARG A 105 -9.70 43.32 1.42
C ARG A 105 -8.63 44.33 1.83
N LYS A 106 -7.33 43.96 1.75
CA LYS A 106 -6.23 44.90 2.01
C LYS A 106 -6.19 46.05 1.01
N ILE A 107 -6.36 45.76 -0.29
CA ILE A 107 -6.42 46.81 -1.32
C ILE A 107 -7.57 47.78 -1.05
N LEU A 108 -8.77 47.26 -0.78
CA LEU A 108 -9.95 48.11 -0.53
C LEU A 108 -9.74 49.02 0.69
N LEU A 109 -9.12 48.51 1.75
CA LEU A 109 -8.74 49.31 2.92
C LEU A 109 -7.74 50.41 2.56
N CYS A 110 -6.71 50.12 1.76
CA CYS A 110 -5.75 51.12 1.29
C CYS A 110 -6.43 52.23 0.47
N ILE A 111 -7.33 51.87 -0.45
CA ILE A 111 -8.07 52.84 -1.27
C ILE A 111 -8.91 53.76 -0.37
N LEU A 112 -9.64 53.20 0.59
CA LEU A 112 -10.45 53.99 1.54
C LEU A 112 -9.58 54.97 2.34
N ILE A 113 -8.42 54.53 2.83
CA ILE A 113 -7.47 55.38 3.56
C ILE A 113 -6.99 56.54 2.67
N CYS A 114 -6.61 56.27 1.42
CA CYS A 114 -6.16 57.30 0.48
C CYS A 114 -7.26 58.34 0.19
N VAL A 115 -8.50 57.92 -0.01
CA VAL A 115 -9.63 58.83 -0.26
C VAL A 115 -9.87 59.75 0.93
N VAL A 116 -9.84 59.21 2.16
CA VAL A 116 -10.00 60.00 3.39
C VAL A 116 -8.85 61.00 3.53
N ALA A 117 -7.61 60.59 3.28
CA ALA A 117 -6.45 61.48 3.34
C ALA A 117 -6.53 62.63 2.34
N MET A 118 -6.95 62.36 1.10
CA MET A 118 -7.17 63.41 0.09
C MET A 118 -8.26 64.39 0.50
N PHE A 119 -9.35 63.91 1.10
CA PHE A 119 -10.43 64.76 1.57
C PHE A 119 -10.00 65.69 2.70
N ILE A 120 -9.25 65.17 3.68
CA ILE A 120 -8.69 65.98 4.79
C ILE A 120 -7.73 67.05 4.25
N ASN A 121 -6.82 66.67 3.35
CA ASN A 121 -5.88 67.61 2.75
C ASN A 121 -6.59 68.73 1.96
N ASN A 122 -7.66 68.39 1.22
CA ASN A 122 -8.42 69.39 0.47
C ASN A 122 -9.13 70.41 1.38
N GLN A 123 -9.64 69.98 2.55
CA GLN A 123 -10.24 70.91 3.52
C GLN A 123 -9.20 71.85 4.14
N SER A 124 -7.96 71.38 4.39
CA SER A 124 -6.89 72.23 4.93
C SER A 124 -6.36 73.30 3.97
N VAL A 125 -6.66 73.20 2.67
CA VAL A 125 -6.24 74.18 1.65
C VAL A 125 -7.29 75.28 1.46
N GLN A 126 -8.53 75.06 1.90
CA GLN A 126 -9.65 76.00 1.73
C GLN A 126 -9.97 76.84 2.98
N GLY A 127 -9.29 76.61 4.11
CA GLY A 127 -9.45 77.37 5.37
C GLY A 127 -8.18 78.11 5.73
#